data_AF-A0A7C5V7Q5-F1
#
_entry.id   AF-A0A7C5V7Q5-F1
#
_cell.length_a   1.000
_cell.length_b   1.000
_cell.length_c   1.000
_cell.angle_alpha   90.00
_cell.angle_beta   90.00
_cell.angle_gamma   90.00
#
_symmetry.space_group_name_H-M   'P 1'
#
loop_
_entity.id
_entity.type
_entity.pdbx_description
1 polymer ?
#
loop_
_entity_poly.entity_id
_entity_poly.type
_entity_poly.pdbx_seq_one_letter_code
_entity_poly.pdbx_strand_id
1 'polypeptide(L)'
;SREVVFFAVGFETTAPANAMAVYQAKQLGVKNFSILVSHVLVPPAMEAILSSPTNRVNGFLAAGHVCTVMGYHEYEPISRKYRVPIVVTGFEPVDILQGLVMCVRQLEEGRAEVENQYTRAVKREGNTSAQKLIQEVFQVVARKWRGIGEIPSSGLGLREPYREFDAEERFGVASQCVEESPECISGLILQGVKKPHECPAFASRCTPEHPLGATMVSSEGACAAYYRYRRPQATSPARSDEA
;
A
#
# COMPACT_ATOMS: atom_id res chain seq x y z
N SER A 1 -2.15 -15.93 32.01
CA SER A 1 -1.47 -15.34 30.83
C SER A 1 -2.36 -14.25 30.25
N ARG A 2 -1.80 -13.24 29.58
CA ARG A 2 -2.58 -12.21 28.85
C ARG A 2 -2.62 -12.56 27.37
N GLU A 3 -3.72 -12.26 26.69
CA GLU A 3 -3.81 -12.35 25.23
C GLU A 3 -2.97 -11.25 24.59
N VAL A 4 -2.22 -11.60 23.54
CA VAL A 4 -1.36 -10.69 22.77
C VAL A 4 -1.83 -10.72 21.32
N VAL A 5 -2.40 -9.61 20.87
CA VAL A 5 -2.86 -9.43 19.48
C VAL A 5 -1.90 -8.51 18.75
N PHE A 6 -1.31 -9.00 17.66
CA PHE A 6 -0.45 -8.21 16.80
C PHE A 6 -1.21 -7.72 15.56
N PHE A 7 -1.21 -6.41 15.33
CA PHE A 7 -1.86 -5.80 14.18
C PHE A 7 -0.96 -5.93 12.94
N ALA A 8 -1.20 -6.97 12.15
CA ALA A 8 -0.42 -7.31 10.96
C ALA A 8 -0.87 -6.48 9.75
N VAL A 9 -0.45 -5.21 9.71
CA VAL A 9 -0.76 -4.27 8.63
C VAL A 9 0.41 -4.17 7.63
N GLY A 10 0.09 -4.04 6.36
CA GLY A 10 1.04 -3.60 5.33
C GLY A 10 1.00 -4.42 4.05
N PHE A 11 1.95 -4.13 3.17
CA PHE A 11 2.08 -4.80 1.88
C PHE A 11 2.87 -6.11 1.97
N GLU A 12 3.23 -6.66 0.82
CA GLU A 12 4.03 -7.87 0.68
C GLU A 12 5.42 -7.74 1.32
N THR A 13 5.90 -6.52 1.59
CA THR A 13 7.16 -6.29 2.30
C THR A 13 7.11 -6.76 3.77
N THR A 14 5.97 -6.59 4.45
CA THR A 14 5.82 -6.95 5.87
C THR A 14 5.25 -8.35 6.07
N ALA A 15 4.61 -8.92 5.05
CA ALA A 15 4.00 -10.25 5.08
C ALA A 15 4.96 -11.38 5.50
N PRO A 16 6.24 -11.45 5.07
CA PRO A 16 7.14 -12.54 5.47
C PRO A 16 7.40 -12.59 6.98
N ALA A 17 7.63 -11.44 7.60
CA ALA A 17 7.88 -11.37 9.04
C ALA A 17 6.63 -11.76 9.84
N ASN A 18 5.46 -11.30 9.39
CA ASN A 18 4.19 -11.63 10.02
C ASN A 18 3.84 -13.11 9.85
N ALA A 19 4.12 -13.69 8.68
CA ALA A 19 4.02 -15.14 8.44
C ALA A 19 4.95 -15.93 9.37
N MET A 20 6.21 -15.48 9.51
CA MET A 20 7.19 -16.14 10.38
C MET A 20 6.75 -16.14 11.85
N ALA A 21 6.19 -15.04 12.34
CA ALA A 21 5.69 -14.96 13.71
C ALA A 21 4.62 -16.02 13.99
N VAL A 22 3.63 -16.16 13.08
CA VAL A 22 2.57 -17.17 13.19
C VAL A 22 3.11 -18.59 13.02
N TYR A 23 4.01 -18.78 12.05
CA TYR A 23 4.66 -20.07 11.81
C TYR A 23 5.40 -20.57 13.06
N GLN A 24 6.22 -19.72 13.67
CA GLN A 24 6.96 -20.04 14.90
C GLN A 24 6.03 -20.23 16.10
N ALA A 25 5.02 -19.37 16.26
CA ALA A 25 4.03 -19.51 17.33
C ALA A 25 3.35 -20.89 17.30
N LYS A 26 3.02 -21.38 16.10
CA LYS A 26 2.49 -22.74 15.92
C LYS A 26 3.48 -23.83 16.31
N GLN A 27 4.72 -23.76 15.81
CA GLN A 27 5.76 -24.75 16.13
C GLN A 27 6.08 -24.83 17.63
N LEU A 28 6.05 -23.68 18.30
CA LEU A 28 6.33 -23.56 19.73
C LEU A 28 5.09 -23.79 20.61
N GLY A 29 3.91 -24.00 20.03
CA GLY A 29 2.67 -24.19 20.77
C GLY A 29 2.22 -22.96 21.57
N VAL A 30 2.54 -21.74 21.11
CA VAL A 30 2.16 -20.48 21.78
C VAL A 30 0.65 -20.25 21.61
N LYS A 31 -0.10 -20.25 22.73
CA LYS A 31 -1.57 -20.21 22.70
C LYS A 31 -2.20 -18.84 22.93
N ASN A 32 -1.46 -17.86 23.43
CA ASN A 32 -1.95 -16.52 23.76
C ASN A 32 -1.51 -15.45 22.74
N PHE A 33 -1.10 -15.88 21.55
CA PHE A 33 -0.70 -15.01 20.45
C PHE A 33 -1.71 -15.14 19.32
N SER A 34 -2.11 -14.01 18.74
CA SER A 34 -2.91 -13.94 17.52
C SER A 34 -2.53 -12.72 16.70
N ILE A 35 -2.89 -12.73 15.42
CA ILE A 35 -2.69 -11.61 14.53
C ILE A 35 -4.01 -11.12 13.95
N LEU A 36 -4.15 -9.80 13.84
CA LEU A 36 -5.22 -9.17 13.07
C LEU A 36 -4.67 -8.87 11.68
N VAL A 37 -5.08 -9.65 10.67
CA VAL A 37 -4.50 -9.57 9.32
C VAL A 37 -5.13 -8.43 8.52
N SER A 38 -4.35 -7.40 8.25
CA SER A 38 -4.72 -6.27 7.38
C SER A 38 -3.67 -6.07 6.28
N HIS A 39 -3.25 -7.20 5.70
CA HIS A 39 -2.33 -7.22 4.57
C HIS A 39 -3.07 -6.99 3.26
N VAL A 40 -2.41 -6.22 2.38
CA VAL A 40 -2.90 -5.83 1.07
C VAL A 40 -1.85 -6.11 -0.02
N LEU A 41 -2.31 -6.35 -1.24
CA LEU A 41 -1.48 -6.73 -2.39
C LEU A 41 -1.43 -5.60 -3.43
N VAL A 42 -0.23 -5.28 -3.90
CA VAL A 42 0.03 -4.18 -4.83
C VAL A 42 -0.50 -4.47 -6.24
N PRO A 43 -0.24 -5.63 -6.89
CA PRO A 43 -0.68 -5.84 -8.26
C PRO A 43 -2.20 -5.69 -8.47
N PRO A 44 -3.09 -6.24 -7.63
CA PRO A 44 -4.54 -6.03 -7.74
C PRO A 44 -4.96 -4.57 -7.59
N ALA A 45 -4.30 -3.81 -6.71
CA ALA A 45 -4.57 -2.38 -6.55
C ALA A 45 -4.15 -1.57 -7.77
N MET A 46 -3.02 -1.91 -8.39
CA MET A 46 -2.58 -1.32 -9.65
C MET A 46 -3.60 -1.59 -10.77
N GLU A 47 -4.08 -2.82 -10.90
CA GLU A 47 -5.12 -3.16 -11.88
C GLU A 47 -6.42 -2.39 -11.63
N ALA A 48 -6.85 -2.27 -10.37
CA ALA A 48 -8.05 -1.50 -10.01
C ALA A 48 -7.93 -0.04 -10.46
N ILE A 49 -6.79 0.61 -10.20
CA ILE A 49 -6.52 1.98 -10.67
C ILE A 49 -6.52 2.04 -12.21
N LEU A 50 -5.79 1.15 -12.87
CA LEU A 50 -5.65 1.14 -14.32
C LEU A 50 -6.96 0.86 -15.07
N SER A 51 -7.85 0.07 -14.48
CA SER A 51 -9.19 -0.22 -15.02
C SER A 51 -10.22 0.87 -14.76
N SER A 52 -9.92 1.85 -13.90
CA SER A 52 -10.86 2.90 -13.56
C SER A 52 -11.12 3.82 -14.77
N PRO A 53 -12.38 4.22 -15.03
CA PRO A 53 -12.70 5.19 -16.08
C PRO A 53 -12.10 6.58 -15.82
N THR A 54 -11.70 6.86 -14.57
CA THR A 54 -11.04 8.11 -14.18
C THR A 54 -9.51 7.97 -14.08
N ASN A 55 -8.94 6.87 -14.56
CA ASN A 55 -7.50 6.63 -14.55
C ASN A 55 -6.74 7.75 -15.28
N ARG A 56 -5.63 8.19 -14.68
CA ARG A 56 -4.70 9.19 -15.23
C ARG A 56 -3.25 8.70 -15.25
N VAL A 57 -3.00 7.48 -14.80
CA VAL A 57 -1.65 6.94 -14.65
C VAL A 57 -1.15 6.46 -16.00
N ASN A 58 -0.06 7.07 -16.47
CA ASN A 58 0.62 6.67 -17.70
C ASN A 58 1.86 5.81 -17.45
N GLY A 59 2.34 5.70 -16.21
CA GLY A 59 3.52 4.93 -15.85
C GLY A 59 3.61 4.74 -14.35
N PHE A 60 4.25 3.65 -13.92
CA PHE A 60 4.49 3.37 -12.50
C PHE A 60 5.97 3.33 -12.16
N LEU A 61 6.32 3.92 -11.02
CA LEU A 61 7.55 3.57 -10.31
C LEU A 61 7.18 2.55 -9.24
N ALA A 62 7.50 1.28 -9.47
CA ALA A 62 7.17 0.20 -8.57
C ALA A 62 8.05 0.23 -7.32
N ALA A 63 7.44 -0.05 -6.17
CA ALA A 63 8.08 0.04 -4.86
C ALA A 63 9.15 -1.04 -4.69
N GLY A 64 10.41 -0.62 -4.59
CA GLY A 64 11.57 -1.52 -4.54
C GLY A 64 11.47 -2.59 -3.45
N HIS A 65 11.06 -2.25 -2.23
CA HIS A 65 10.99 -3.22 -1.13
C HIS A 65 9.95 -4.32 -1.35
N VAL A 66 8.78 -3.99 -1.94
CA VAL A 66 7.78 -4.99 -2.34
C VAL A 66 8.39 -5.93 -3.38
N CYS A 67 9.11 -5.35 -4.36
CA CYS A 67 9.77 -6.12 -5.41
C CYS A 67 10.93 -6.96 -4.89
N THR A 68 11.61 -6.58 -3.80
CA THR A 68 12.61 -7.43 -3.16
C THR A 68 12.00 -8.74 -2.64
N VAL A 69 10.74 -8.70 -2.20
CA VAL A 69 10.01 -9.89 -1.75
C VAL A 69 9.38 -10.64 -2.93
N MET A 70 8.54 -9.97 -3.72
CA MET A 70 7.71 -10.59 -4.75
C MET A 70 8.38 -10.68 -6.13
N GLY A 71 9.49 -9.98 -6.32
CA GLY A 71 10.04 -9.73 -7.65
C GLY A 71 9.17 -8.73 -8.40
N TYR A 72 9.26 -8.76 -9.73
CA TYR A 72 8.46 -7.89 -10.60
C TYR A 72 7.76 -8.64 -11.73
N HIS A 73 7.83 -9.97 -11.74
CA HIS A 73 7.22 -10.80 -12.77
C HIS A 73 5.68 -10.64 -12.84
N GLU A 74 5.01 -10.38 -11.72
CA GLU A 74 3.56 -10.13 -11.67
C GLU A 74 3.15 -8.80 -12.33
N TYR A 75 4.09 -7.86 -12.50
CA TYR A 75 3.83 -6.59 -13.17
C TYR A 75 3.87 -6.71 -14.70
N GLU A 76 4.54 -7.73 -15.24
CA GLU A 76 4.66 -7.92 -16.68
C GLU A 76 3.31 -8.14 -17.39
N PRO A 77 2.40 -9.02 -16.92
CA PRO A 77 1.08 -9.13 -17.52
C PRO A 77 0.26 -7.83 -17.38
N ILE A 78 0.42 -7.09 -16.28
CA ILE A 78 -0.25 -5.78 -16.08
C ILE A 78 0.23 -4.77 -17.12
N SER A 79 1.55 -4.62 -17.26
CA SER A 79 2.16 -3.70 -18.23
C SER A 79 1.70 -4.00 -19.65
N ARG A 80 1.68 -5.29 -20.05
CA ARG A 80 1.16 -5.71 -21.37
C ARG A 80 -0.33 -5.43 -21.57
N LYS A 81 -1.16 -5.74 -20.57
CA LYS A 81 -2.62 -5.61 -20.63
C LYS A 81 -3.05 -4.15 -20.76
N TYR A 82 -2.45 -3.26 -19.97
CA TYR A 82 -2.84 -1.84 -19.92
C TYR A 82 -1.96 -0.93 -20.78
N ARG A 83 -0.88 -1.47 -21.38
CA ARG A 83 0.13 -0.73 -22.15
C ARG A 83 0.73 0.44 -21.34
N VAL A 84 1.09 0.15 -20.10
CA VAL A 84 1.68 1.12 -19.16
C VAL A 84 3.08 0.64 -18.74
N PRO A 85 4.15 1.43 -18.94
CA PRO A 85 5.47 1.09 -18.45
C PRO A 85 5.52 1.05 -16.92
N ILE A 86 6.27 0.10 -16.37
CA ILE A 86 6.46 -0.06 -14.93
C ILE A 86 7.95 -0.19 -14.66
N VAL A 87 8.52 0.72 -13.89
CA VAL A 87 9.95 0.71 -13.56
C VAL A 87 10.13 0.45 -12.07
N VAL A 88 10.79 -0.64 -11.71
CA VAL A 88 11.15 -0.90 -10.30
C VAL A 88 12.26 0.04 -9.88
N THR A 89 12.05 0.77 -8.79
CA THR A 89 13.01 1.77 -8.30
C THR A 89 13.42 1.53 -6.85
N GLY A 90 14.63 1.96 -6.52
CA GLY A 90 15.07 2.14 -5.13
C GLY A 90 14.48 3.42 -4.51
N PHE A 91 15.01 3.81 -3.36
CA PHE A 91 14.49 4.94 -2.57
C PHE A 91 15.47 6.11 -2.49
N GLU A 92 16.69 5.97 -3.04
CA GLU A 92 17.61 7.09 -3.12
C GLU A 92 17.11 8.10 -4.17
N PRO A 93 17.36 9.40 -4.01
CA PRO A 93 16.93 10.40 -4.98
C PRO A 93 17.37 10.07 -6.42
N VAL A 94 18.59 9.53 -6.58
CA VAL A 94 19.12 9.12 -7.88
C VAL A 94 18.40 7.90 -8.47
N ASP A 95 17.89 6.99 -7.63
CA ASP A 95 17.12 5.84 -8.10
C ASP A 95 15.78 6.29 -8.69
N ILE A 96 15.10 7.18 -7.98
CA ILE A 96 13.81 7.73 -8.40
C ILE A 96 13.98 8.54 -9.68
N LEU A 97 15.01 9.39 -9.76
CA LEU A 97 15.30 10.18 -10.97
C LEU A 97 15.61 9.29 -12.17
N GLN A 98 16.45 8.27 -12.01
CA GLN A 98 16.77 7.34 -13.10
C GLN A 98 15.54 6.53 -13.53
N GLY A 99 14.74 6.04 -12.57
CA GLY A 99 13.51 5.32 -12.87
C GLY A 99 12.49 6.17 -13.62
N LEU A 100 12.38 7.45 -13.27
CA LEU A 100 11.55 8.41 -13.99
C LEU A 100 12.04 8.59 -15.44
N VAL A 101 13.35 8.76 -15.65
CA VAL A 101 13.92 8.88 -17.00
C VAL A 101 13.64 7.61 -17.83
N MET A 102 13.81 6.43 -17.25
CA MET A 102 13.51 5.15 -17.92
C MET A 102 12.03 5.06 -18.31
N CYS A 103 11.13 5.42 -17.39
CA CYS A 103 9.69 5.40 -17.63
C CYS A 103 9.28 6.40 -18.73
N VAL A 104 9.78 7.64 -18.68
CA VAL A 104 9.48 8.67 -19.69
C VAL A 104 10.02 8.26 -21.06
N ARG A 105 11.23 7.72 -21.13
CA ARG A 105 11.78 7.22 -22.40
C ARG A 105 10.90 6.13 -23.02
N GLN A 106 10.40 5.18 -22.23
CA GLN A 106 9.46 4.18 -22.74
C GLN A 106 8.19 4.82 -23.32
N LEU A 107 7.64 5.85 -22.65
CA LEU A 107 6.47 6.58 -23.14
C LEU A 107 6.73 7.27 -24.49
N GLU A 108 7.86 7.96 -24.62
CA GLU A 108 8.26 8.63 -25.88
C GLU A 108 8.52 7.61 -27.02
N GLU A 109 9.00 6.41 -26.68
CA GLU A 109 9.25 5.32 -27.62
C GLU A 109 8.00 4.48 -27.93
N GLY A 110 6.86 4.72 -27.25
CA GLY A 110 5.66 3.90 -27.36
C GLY A 110 5.80 2.48 -26.81
N ARG A 111 6.79 2.24 -25.93
CA ARG A 111 7.01 0.97 -25.23
C ARG A 111 6.20 0.91 -23.93
N ALA A 112 5.89 -0.30 -23.51
CA ALA A 112 5.21 -0.59 -22.25
C ALA A 112 5.75 -1.91 -21.69
N GLU A 113 6.92 -1.83 -21.07
CA GLU A 113 7.65 -2.95 -20.50
C GLU A 113 7.90 -2.73 -19.00
N VAL A 114 8.25 -3.83 -18.32
CA VAL A 114 8.72 -3.79 -16.94
C VAL A 114 10.24 -3.75 -16.95
N GLU A 115 10.81 -2.66 -16.43
CA GLU A 115 12.27 -2.51 -16.31
C GLU A 115 12.66 -2.45 -14.82
N ASN A 116 13.88 -2.91 -14.50
CA ASN A 116 14.38 -2.91 -13.13
C ASN A 116 15.55 -1.93 -13.01
N GLN A 117 15.30 -0.76 -12.43
CA GLN A 117 16.36 0.19 -12.06
C GLN A 117 17.06 -0.27 -10.78
N TYR A 118 16.35 -0.94 -9.87
CA TYR A 118 16.86 -1.38 -8.57
C TYR A 118 17.59 -2.74 -8.60
N THR A 119 18.40 -2.97 -9.64
CA THR A 119 19.08 -4.26 -9.92
C THR A 119 19.97 -4.77 -8.79
N ARG A 120 20.49 -3.87 -7.96
CA ARG A 120 21.32 -4.22 -6.80
C ARG A 120 20.57 -4.95 -5.67
N ALA A 121 19.24 -4.86 -5.64
CA ALA A 121 18.42 -5.43 -4.56
C ALA A 121 17.28 -6.33 -5.07
N VAL A 122 16.78 -6.09 -6.29
CA VAL A 122 15.61 -6.77 -6.82
C VAL A 122 15.98 -7.75 -7.92
N LYS A 123 15.52 -9.00 -7.76
CA LYS A 123 15.52 -10.04 -8.80
C LYS A 123 14.14 -10.16 -9.42
N ARG A 124 14.05 -10.72 -10.63
CA ARG A 124 12.78 -10.88 -11.35
C ARG A 124 11.76 -11.73 -10.58
N GLU A 125 12.27 -12.82 -10.02
CA GLU A 125 11.54 -13.79 -9.21
C GLU A 125 11.38 -13.37 -7.74
N GLY A 126 12.09 -12.33 -7.28
CA GLY A 126 12.07 -11.89 -5.89
C GLY A 126 12.76 -12.86 -4.93
N ASN A 127 12.29 -12.89 -3.68
CA ASN A 127 12.76 -13.79 -2.65
C ASN A 127 11.84 -15.01 -2.55
N THR A 128 12.22 -16.08 -3.26
CA THR A 128 11.43 -17.32 -3.32
C THR A 128 11.23 -17.97 -1.95
N SER A 129 12.17 -17.83 -1.02
CA SER A 129 12.03 -18.40 0.33
C SER A 129 10.97 -17.65 1.15
N ALA A 130 10.96 -16.33 1.06
CA ALA A 130 9.93 -15.50 1.70
C ALA A 130 8.54 -15.75 1.10
N GLN A 131 8.45 -15.86 -0.23
CA GLN A 131 7.20 -16.18 -0.93
C GLN A 131 6.63 -17.54 -0.51
N LYS A 132 7.47 -18.58 -0.38
CA LYS A 132 7.04 -19.90 0.11
C LYS A 132 6.42 -19.81 1.50
N LEU A 133 7.03 -19.05 2.40
CA LEU A 133 6.50 -18.86 3.75
C LEU A 133 5.17 -18.09 3.74
N ILE A 134 5.06 -17.03 2.93
CA ILE A 134 3.78 -16.32 2.74
C ILE A 134 2.71 -17.31 2.23
N GLN A 135 3.03 -18.11 1.22
CA GLN A 135 2.09 -19.07 0.63
C GLN A 135 1.71 -20.20 1.59
N GLU A 136 2.60 -20.60 2.50
CA GLU A 136 2.35 -21.60 3.53
C GLU A 136 1.36 -21.07 4.58
N VAL A 137 1.53 -19.83 5.04
CA VAL A 137 0.76 -19.26 6.17
C VAL A 137 -0.52 -18.56 5.70
N PHE A 138 -0.46 -17.88 4.56
CA PHE A 138 -1.52 -17.02 4.06
C PHE A 138 -2.14 -17.54 2.76
N GLN A 139 -3.40 -17.15 2.55
CA GLN A 139 -4.15 -17.29 1.31
C GLN A 139 -4.61 -15.93 0.82
N VAL A 140 -4.78 -15.78 -0.50
CA VAL A 140 -5.29 -14.56 -1.10
C VAL A 140 -6.80 -14.47 -0.87
N VAL A 141 -7.27 -13.29 -0.45
CA VAL A 141 -8.68 -12.99 -0.16
C VAL A 141 -9.07 -11.63 -0.74
N ALA A 142 -10.37 -11.39 -0.88
CA ALA A 142 -10.87 -10.03 -1.11
C ALA A 142 -10.57 -9.15 0.11
N ARG A 143 -10.29 -7.87 -0.13
CA ARG A 143 -9.98 -6.93 0.95
C ARG A 143 -10.55 -5.56 0.65
N LYS A 144 -11.11 -4.93 1.68
CA LYS A 144 -11.53 -3.53 1.63
C LYS A 144 -10.31 -2.62 1.78
N TRP A 145 -10.09 -1.79 0.77
CA TRP A 145 -9.11 -0.71 0.77
C TRP A 145 -9.78 0.58 1.22
N ARG A 146 -9.26 1.17 2.28
CA ARG A 146 -9.82 2.39 2.88
C ARG A 146 -9.91 3.51 1.82
N GLY A 147 -11.10 4.04 1.61
CA GLY A 147 -11.40 5.07 0.61
C GLY A 147 -11.52 4.60 -0.85
N ILE A 148 -11.15 3.37 -1.18
CA ILE A 148 -11.28 2.82 -2.55
C ILE A 148 -12.46 1.84 -2.64
N GLY A 149 -12.68 1.04 -1.59
CA GLY A 149 -13.69 0.00 -1.55
C GLY A 149 -13.07 -1.40 -1.58
N GLU A 150 -13.90 -2.41 -1.80
CA GLU A 150 -13.43 -3.79 -1.90
C GLU A 150 -12.73 -4.03 -3.24
N ILE A 151 -11.52 -4.60 -3.19
CA ILE A 151 -10.80 -5.05 -4.38
C ILE A 151 -10.68 -6.58 -4.29
N PRO A 152 -11.15 -7.33 -5.31
CA PRO A 152 -11.02 -8.79 -5.35
C PRO A 152 -9.56 -9.22 -5.26
N SER A 153 -9.30 -10.31 -4.54
CA SER A 153 -7.97 -10.94 -4.46
C SER A 153 -6.83 -9.98 -4.09
N SER A 154 -7.11 -8.98 -3.25
CA SER A 154 -6.20 -7.87 -2.96
C SER A 154 -5.66 -7.86 -1.54
N GLY A 155 -5.90 -8.91 -0.76
CA GLY A 155 -5.34 -9.05 0.58
C GLY A 155 -4.95 -10.47 0.91
N LEU A 156 -4.36 -10.64 2.09
CA LEU A 156 -3.99 -11.93 2.65
C LEU A 156 -4.85 -12.25 3.86
N GLY A 157 -5.27 -13.50 4.00
CA GLY A 157 -5.90 -14.06 5.20
C GLY A 157 -5.15 -15.31 5.66
N LEU A 158 -5.30 -15.74 6.91
CA LEU A 158 -4.67 -16.95 7.40
C LEU A 158 -5.28 -18.20 6.73
N ARG A 159 -4.44 -19.19 6.43
CA ARG A 159 -4.92 -20.50 5.98
C ARG A 159 -5.43 -21.33 7.15
N GLU A 160 -6.24 -22.34 6.84
CA GLU A 160 -6.84 -23.25 7.82
C GLU A 160 -5.85 -23.80 8.87
N PRO A 161 -4.62 -24.24 8.50
CA PRO A 161 -3.67 -24.74 9.50
C PRO A 161 -3.22 -23.69 10.53
N TYR A 162 -3.41 -22.40 10.25
CA TYR A 162 -3.00 -21.28 11.11
C TYR A 162 -4.20 -20.50 11.65
N ARG A 163 -5.41 -21.00 11.46
CA ARG A 163 -6.68 -20.36 11.83
C ARG A 163 -6.78 -20.01 13.32
N GLU A 164 -6.18 -20.82 14.20
CA GLU A 164 -6.17 -20.56 15.66
C GLU A 164 -5.47 -19.24 16.06
N PHE A 165 -4.67 -18.67 15.15
CA PHE A 165 -3.97 -17.39 15.31
C PHE A 165 -4.75 -16.21 14.74
N ASP A 166 -5.93 -16.41 14.13
CA ASP A 166 -6.73 -15.33 13.58
C ASP A 166 -7.47 -14.59 14.70
N ALA A 167 -7.14 -13.30 14.89
CA ALA A 167 -7.79 -12.48 15.90
C ALA A 167 -9.25 -12.14 15.55
N GLU A 168 -9.61 -12.02 14.27
CA GLU A 168 -10.99 -11.71 13.87
C GLU A 168 -11.92 -12.86 14.27
N GLU A 169 -11.49 -14.10 14.03
CA GLU A 169 -12.24 -15.28 14.40
C GLU A 169 -12.22 -15.54 15.91
N ARG A 170 -11.04 -15.46 16.54
CA ARG A 170 -10.88 -15.74 17.97
C ARG A 170 -11.71 -14.82 18.85
N PHE A 171 -11.86 -13.55 18.46
CA PHE A 171 -12.60 -12.55 19.22
C PHE A 171 -13.96 -12.18 18.61
N GLY A 172 -14.35 -12.80 17.50
CA GLY A 172 -15.66 -12.58 16.87
C GLY A 172 -15.87 -11.15 16.37
N VAL A 173 -14.80 -10.48 15.88
CA VAL A 173 -14.83 -9.07 15.45
C VAL A 173 -14.92 -8.89 13.93
N ALA A 174 -14.97 -9.98 13.17
CA ALA A 174 -15.01 -9.95 11.69
C ALA A 174 -16.20 -9.14 11.10
N SER A 175 -17.29 -8.98 11.85
CA SER A 175 -18.50 -8.29 11.38
C SER A 175 -18.50 -6.78 11.67
N GLN A 176 -17.45 -6.23 12.29
CA GLN A 176 -17.41 -4.81 12.61
C GLN A 176 -17.12 -3.96 11.36
N CYS A 177 -18.12 -3.17 10.96
CA CYS A 177 -17.95 -2.15 9.93
C CYS A 177 -17.61 -0.81 10.59
N VAL A 178 -16.49 -0.22 10.19
CA VAL A 178 -16.12 1.15 10.56
C VAL A 178 -16.47 2.08 9.40
N GLU A 179 -17.25 3.12 9.67
CA GLU A 179 -17.51 4.20 8.72
C GLU A 179 -16.32 5.16 8.66
N GLU A 180 -15.93 5.50 7.45
CA GLU A 180 -14.89 6.50 7.22
C GLU A 180 -15.47 7.91 7.32
N SER A 181 -14.65 8.88 7.71
CA SER A 181 -15.07 10.29 7.73
C SER A 181 -15.55 10.71 6.33
N PRO A 182 -16.78 11.24 6.19
CA PRO A 182 -17.31 11.64 4.89
C PRO A 182 -16.56 12.84 4.28
N GLU A 183 -15.81 13.58 5.09
CA GLU A 183 -14.99 14.70 4.63
C GLU A 183 -13.67 14.24 3.99
N CYS A 184 -13.25 12.99 4.25
CA CYS A 184 -11.94 12.50 3.88
C CYS A 184 -11.92 11.96 2.44
N ILE A 185 -11.27 12.69 1.53
CA ILE A 185 -11.09 12.27 0.14
C ILE A 185 -9.84 11.39 -0.09
N SER A 186 -9.35 10.70 0.93
CA SER A 186 -8.09 9.93 0.85
C SER A 186 -8.09 8.87 -0.25
N GLY A 187 -9.25 8.28 -0.56
CA GLY A 187 -9.40 7.36 -1.68
C GLY A 187 -9.09 7.97 -3.05
N LEU A 188 -9.52 9.21 -3.31
CA LEU A 188 -9.21 9.93 -4.54
C LEU A 188 -7.72 10.31 -4.63
N ILE A 189 -7.09 10.53 -3.47
CA ILE A 189 -5.65 10.81 -3.38
C ILE A 189 -4.84 9.55 -3.68
N LEU A 190 -5.22 8.41 -3.10
CA LEU A 190 -4.57 7.11 -3.36
C LEU A 190 -4.68 6.69 -4.83
N GLN A 191 -5.78 7.03 -5.50
CA GLN A 191 -5.97 6.79 -6.94
C GLN A 191 -5.25 7.81 -7.84
N GLY A 192 -4.60 8.84 -7.28
CA GLY A 192 -3.92 9.90 -8.05
C GLY A 192 -4.88 10.87 -8.75
N VAL A 193 -6.18 10.84 -8.45
CA VAL A 193 -7.19 11.74 -9.02
C VAL A 193 -7.07 13.14 -8.42
N LYS A 194 -6.77 13.23 -7.13
CA LYS A 194 -6.63 14.47 -6.34
C LYS A 194 -5.32 14.50 -5.58
N LYS A 195 -4.82 15.70 -5.27
CA LYS A 195 -3.68 15.93 -4.38
C LYS A 195 -4.12 16.24 -2.96
N PRO A 196 -3.28 16.01 -1.93
CA PRO A 196 -3.65 16.29 -0.53
C PRO A 196 -4.16 17.72 -0.28
N HIS A 197 -3.59 18.74 -0.90
CA HIS A 197 -4.03 20.13 -0.73
C HIS A 197 -5.39 20.44 -1.39
N GLU A 198 -5.93 19.53 -2.20
CA GLU A 198 -7.30 19.65 -2.74
C GLU A 198 -8.35 19.09 -1.76
N CYS A 199 -7.92 18.47 -0.65
CA CYS A 199 -8.82 17.99 0.40
C CYS A 199 -9.21 19.15 1.33
N PRO A 200 -10.52 19.40 1.57
CA PRO A 200 -10.97 20.53 2.38
C PRO A 200 -10.57 20.41 3.86
N ALA A 201 -10.32 19.19 4.35
CA ALA A 201 -9.88 18.95 5.72
C ALA A 201 -8.35 18.96 5.88
N PHE A 202 -7.58 18.97 4.79
CA PHE A 202 -6.12 18.82 4.85
C PHE A 202 -5.44 20.01 5.55
N ALA A 203 -4.52 19.70 6.46
CA ALA A 203 -3.75 20.66 7.25
C ALA A 203 -4.59 21.60 8.14
N SER A 204 -5.90 21.35 8.26
CA SER A 204 -6.82 22.05 9.15
C SER A 204 -7.40 21.07 10.17
N ARG A 205 -8.55 20.46 9.90
CA ARG A 205 -9.19 19.44 10.74
C ARG A 205 -8.48 18.09 10.68
N CYS A 206 -7.74 17.81 9.60
CA CYS A 206 -6.94 16.61 9.41
C CYS A 206 -5.46 16.97 9.51
N THR A 207 -4.82 16.56 10.61
CA THR A 207 -3.38 16.68 10.86
C THR A 207 -2.80 15.34 11.32
N PRO A 208 -1.47 15.16 11.40
CA PRO A 208 -0.89 13.94 11.98
C PRO A 208 -1.38 13.64 13.40
N GLU A 209 -1.63 14.67 14.22
CA GLU A 209 -2.15 14.53 15.58
C GLU A 209 -3.65 14.19 15.60
N HIS A 210 -4.41 14.66 14.60
CA HIS A 210 -5.85 14.41 14.46
C HIS A 210 -6.18 13.91 13.04
N PRO A 211 -5.82 12.67 12.69
CA PRO A 211 -5.94 12.19 11.31
C PRO A 211 -7.36 11.71 11.00
N LEU A 212 -7.94 12.22 9.91
CA LEU A 212 -9.25 11.77 9.42
C LEU A 212 -9.17 10.55 8.48
N GLY A 213 -8.00 10.30 7.87
CA GLY A 213 -7.81 9.26 6.85
C GLY A 213 -6.48 8.52 6.97
N ALA A 214 -6.40 7.30 6.44
CA ALA A 214 -5.19 6.45 6.55
C ALA A 214 -3.93 7.12 5.96
N THR A 215 -4.08 7.95 4.93
CA THR A 215 -2.96 8.67 4.30
C THR A 215 -2.38 9.80 5.15
N MET A 216 -3.03 10.18 6.27
CA MET A 216 -2.51 11.11 7.29
C MET A 216 -1.99 10.37 8.53
N VAL A 217 -2.51 9.17 8.83
CA VAL A 217 -2.09 8.36 9.99
C VAL A 217 -0.65 7.86 9.82
N SER A 218 -0.34 7.30 8.64
CA SER A 218 0.99 6.76 8.38
C SER A 218 1.96 7.88 8.02
N SER A 219 3.18 7.82 8.58
CA SER A 219 4.28 8.71 8.17
C SER A 219 4.71 8.51 6.71
N GLU A 220 4.38 7.37 6.11
CA GLU A 220 4.58 7.05 4.69
C GLU A 220 3.38 7.48 3.81
N GLY A 221 2.29 7.94 4.45
CA GLY A 221 1.08 8.34 3.74
C GLY A 221 1.26 9.63 2.95
N ALA A 222 0.64 9.70 1.77
CA ALA A 222 0.75 10.86 0.88
C ALA A 222 0.34 12.18 1.54
N CYS A 223 -0.70 12.18 2.39
CA CYS A 223 -1.12 13.39 3.09
C CYS A 223 -0.11 13.79 4.18
N ALA A 224 0.36 12.84 4.98
CA ALA A 224 1.38 13.12 5.99
C ALA A 224 2.67 13.69 5.37
N ALA A 225 3.11 13.13 4.24
CA ALA A 225 4.26 13.61 3.49
C ALA A 225 4.05 15.06 2.98
N TYR A 226 2.89 15.36 2.39
CA TYR A 226 2.56 16.73 1.97
C TYR A 226 2.49 17.68 3.16
N TYR A 227 1.92 17.27 4.30
CA TYR A 227 1.83 18.10 5.49
C TYR A 227 3.23 18.46 6.02
N ARG A 228 4.14 17.49 6.05
CA ARG A 228 5.51 17.65 6.55
C ARG A 228 6.36 18.54 5.65
N TYR A 229 6.30 18.35 4.33
CA TYR A 229 7.25 18.96 3.40
C TYR A 229 6.66 20.08 2.53
N ARG A 230 5.34 20.24 2.50
CA ARG A 230 4.63 21.21 1.66
C ARG A 230 3.49 21.89 2.41
N ARG A 231 3.70 22.18 3.71
CA ARG A 231 2.70 22.87 4.53
C ARG A 231 2.25 24.13 3.79
N PRO A 232 0.94 24.30 3.50
CA PRO A 232 0.46 25.57 2.97
C PRO A 232 0.92 26.66 3.93
N GLN A 233 1.65 27.66 3.45
CA GLN A 233 1.88 28.85 4.26
C GLN A 233 0.50 29.36 4.65
N ALA A 234 0.28 29.61 5.94
CA ALA A 234 -0.94 30.24 6.39
C ALA A 234 -1.12 31.53 5.58
N THR A 235 -2.15 31.58 4.73
CA THR A 235 -2.57 32.84 4.12
C THR A 235 -2.91 33.76 5.28
N SER A 236 -2.02 34.72 5.54
CA SER A 236 -2.29 35.81 6.47
C SER A 236 -3.63 36.41 6.09
N PRO A 237 -4.59 36.61 7.01
CA PRO A 237 -5.84 37.25 6.67
C PRO A 237 -5.52 38.59 6.00
N ALA A 238 -6.13 38.83 4.84
CA ALA A 238 -6.05 40.10 4.16
C ALA A 238 -6.37 41.18 5.19
N ARG A 239 -5.46 42.15 5.36
CA ARG A 239 -5.76 43.36 6.11
C ARG A 239 -6.99 43.96 5.45
N SER A 240 -8.07 44.07 6.21
CA SER A 240 -9.18 44.93 5.87
C SER A 240 -8.62 46.35 5.81
N ASP A 241 -8.47 46.89 4.61
CA ASP A 241 -8.34 48.32 4.41
C ASP A 241 -9.68 48.94 4.81
N GLU A 242 -9.75 49.45 6.05
CA GLU A 242 -10.79 50.39 6.47
C GLU A 242 -10.50 51.73 5.79
N ALA A 243 -11.48 52.22 5.03
CA ALA A 243 -11.63 53.61 4.61
C ALA A 243 -12.89 54.18 5.28
#